data_AF-A0A971XC33-F1
#
_entry.id   AF-A0A971XC33-F1
#
_cell.length_a   1.000
_cell.length_b   1.000
_cell.length_c   1.000
_cell.angle_alpha   90.00
_cell.angle_beta   90.00
_cell.angle_gamma   90.00
#
_symmetry.space_group_name_H-M   'P 1'
#
loop_
_entity.id
_entity.type
_entity.pdbx_description
1 polymer ?
#
loop_
_entity_poly.entity_id
_entity_poly.type
_entity_poly.pdbx_seq_one_letter_code
_entity_poly.pdbx_strand_id
1 'polypeptide(L)'
;MEKNNQIKMQNIIFASIIFVLSVFAFWANAKPIELGVITGIILIAIIGLLTNKFIGGIAGLISAGIGMYLKIYKYKLPNMKPEKLAEFIPGFENYIATLSKYMIAIIILGAAVGFISGLFGEKIKNRTKEPITTNMIVYSAIFVALSVVINSLRVGEISFGGFPIIFSGFALGPVAGFVVGGVADIVGFLIRPSAGGSFNPLFVLTSALTGAIPVLVAQLLRDKYPNYTFWKVLVGIFIGQMLTSVIMVPFFRVILFGGNTFIYFAGKAFVKQIVSIPIYAVLITSVGEVLYKVIDFGTIRRSKAH
;
A
#
# COMPACT_ATOMS: atom_id res chain seq x y z
N MET A 1 13.30 30.10 -6.37
CA MET A 1 12.12 30.44 -7.19
C MET A 1 11.16 29.25 -7.18
N GLU A 2 10.20 29.30 -6.27
CA GLU A 2 9.22 28.23 -6.01
C GLU A 2 8.14 28.29 -7.10
N LYS A 3 8.30 27.48 -8.15
CA LYS A 3 7.36 27.49 -9.29
C LYS A 3 6.08 26.78 -8.89
N ASN A 4 5.01 27.56 -8.84
CA ASN A 4 3.65 27.24 -8.44
C ASN A 4 3.22 25.84 -8.92
N ASN A 5 3.09 24.91 -7.98
CA ASN A 5 2.66 23.53 -8.24
C ASN A 5 1.13 23.47 -8.46
N GLN A 6 0.58 24.41 -9.24
CA GLN A 6 -0.86 24.56 -9.44
C GLN A 6 -1.44 23.27 -10.00
N ILE A 7 -2.43 22.73 -9.28
CA ILE A 7 -3.21 21.58 -9.73
C ILE A 7 -4.03 22.04 -10.93
N LYS A 8 -4.00 21.28 -12.03
CA LYS A 8 -4.79 21.62 -13.22
C LYS A 8 -6.27 21.63 -12.84
N MET A 9 -7.03 22.62 -13.32
CA MET A 9 -8.47 22.74 -13.05
C MET A 9 -9.24 21.44 -13.35
N GLN A 10 -8.88 20.77 -14.46
CA GLN A 10 -9.43 19.46 -14.82
C GLN A 10 -9.25 18.42 -13.71
N ASN A 11 -8.06 18.33 -13.10
CA ASN A 11 -7.81 17.37 -12.02
C ASN A 11 -8.66 17.67 -10.77
N ILE A 12 -8.92 18.94 -10.48
CA ILE A 12 -9.79 19.33 -9.36
C ILE A 12 -11.24 18.89 -9.63
N ILE A 13 -11.74 19.13 -10.84
CA ILE A 13 -13.10 18.71 -11.24
C ILE A 13 -13.23 17.19 -11.14
N PHE A 14 -12.28 16.43 -11.70
CA PHE A 14 -12.28 14.96 -11.59
C PHE A 14 -12.19 14.50 -10.14
N ALA A 15 -11.33 15.10 -9.32
CA ALA A 15 -11.20 14.75 -7.92
C ALA A 15 -12.51 14.97 -7.13
N SER A 16 -13.25 16.05 -7.42
CA SER A 16 -14.55 16.30 -6.80
C SER A 16 -15.61 15.26 -7.17
N ILE A 17 -15.65 14.82 -8.43
CA ILE A 17 -16.55 13.74 -8.86
C ILE A 17 -16.19 12.43 -8.14
N ILE A 18 -14.89 12.08 -8.11
CA ILE A 18 -14.40 10.87 -7.45
C ILE A 18 -14.65 10.91 -5.94
N PHE A 19 -14.57 12.10 -5.32
CA PHE A 19 -14.91 12.28 -3.91
C PHE A 19 -16.36 11.89 -3.61
N VAL A 20 -17.32 12.34 -4.41
CA VAL A 20 -18.73 11.97 -4.26
C VAL A 20 -18.92 10.47 -4.47
N LEU A 21 -18.29 9.91 -5.50
CA LEU A 21 -18.31 8.47 -5.77
C LEU A 21 -17.72 7.66 -4.61
N SER A 22 -16.67 8.16 -3.98
CA SER A 22 -16.04 7.52 -2.82
C SER A 22 -16.98 7.44 -1.63
N VAL A 23 -17.65 8.55 -1.27
CA VAL A 23 -18.67 8.55 -0.21
C VAL A 23 -19.80 7.57 -0.52
N PHE A 24 -20.28 7.56 -1.77
CA PHE A 24 -21.31 6.63 -2.21
C PHE A 24 -20.83 5.17 -2.15
N ALA A 25 -19.59 4.90 -2.52
CA ALA A 25 -19.00 3.57 -2.48
C ALA A 25 -18.96 2.99 -1.06
N PHE A 26 -18.54 3.79 -0.08
CA PHE A 26 -18.62 3.39 1.34
C PHE A 26 -20.06 3.06 1.76
N TRP A 27 -21.02 3.91 1.40
CA TRP A 27 -22.43 3.75 1.76
C TRP A 27 -23.09 2.54 1.07
N ALA A 28 -22.71 2.27 -0.19
CA ALA A 28 -23.29 1.19 -0.98
C ALA A 28 -22.99 -0.18 -0.36
N ASN A 29 -24.06 -0.98 -0.26
CA ASN A 29 -23.99 -2.37 0.19
C ASN A 29 -24.12 -3.28 -1.04
N ALA A 30 -22.98 -3.58 -1.67
CA ALA A 30 -22.87 -4.58 -2.71
C ALA A 30 -22.50 -5.94 -2.11
N LYS A 31 -22.70 -7.03 -2.86
CA LYS A 31 -22.01 -8.30 -2.58
C LYS A 31 -20.70 -8.31 -3.40
N PRO A 32 -19.56 -8.65 -2.79
CA PRO A 32 -19.35 -8.96 -1.37
C PRO A 32 -19.39 -7.70 -0.48
N ILE A 33 -19.72 -7.85 0.82
CA ILE A 33 -20.12 -6.76 1.73
C ILE A 33 -19.02 -5.71 1.90
N GLU A 34 -17.77 -6.17 1.87
CA GLU A 34 -16.55 -5.41 1.99
C GLU A 34 -16.23 -4.53 0.77
N LEU A 35 -16.84 -4.82 -0.38
CA LEU A 35 -16.53 -4.15 -1.64
C LEU A 35 -16.70 -2.62 -1.55
N GLY A 36 -17.72 -2.14 -0.84
CA GLY A 36 -17.95 -0.70 -0.67
C GLY A 36 -16.81 0.02 0.08
N VAL A 37 -16.24 -0.63 1.10
CA VAL A 37 -15.12 -0.06 1.86
C VAL A 37 -13.84 -0.07 1.03
N ILE A 38 -13.57 -1.18 0.33
CA ILE A 38 -12.42 -1.31 -0.57
C ILE A 38 -12.46 -0.22 -1.65
N THR A 39 -13.59 -0.11 -2.34
CA THR A 39 -13.76 0.84 -3.45
C THR A 39 -13.66 2.28 -2.99
N GLY A 40 -14.24 2.62 -1.83
CA GLY A 40 -14.07 3.95 -1.22
C GLY A 40 -12.60 4.29 -0.95
N ILE A 41 -11.83 3.38 -0.35
CA ILE A 41 -10.40 3.62 -0.08
C ILE A 41 -9.59 3.78 -1.37
N ILE A 42 -9.89 3.00 -2.41
CA ILE A 42 -9.22 3.14 -3.72
C ILE A 42 -9.53 4.51 -4.34
N LEU A 43 -10.78 4.95 -4.30
CA LEU A 43 -11.17 6.25 -4.84
C LEU A 43 -10.47 7.39 -4.08
N ILE A 44 -10.33 7.28 -2.75
CA ILE A 44 -9.51 8.21 -1.96
C ILE A 44 -8.05 8.23 -2.45
N ALA A 45 -7.46 7.06 -2.73
CA ALA A 45 -6.09 6.99 -3.25
C ALA A 45 -5.98 7.74 -4.60
N ILE A 46 -6.95 7.58 -5.50
CA ILE A 46 -6.99 8.27 -6.80
C ILE A 46 -7.12 9.79 -6.61
N ILE A 47 -7.95 10.25 -5.66
CA ILE A 47 -8.08 11.68 -5.34
C ILE A 47 -6.72 12.28 -4.96
N GLY A 48 -5.98 11.62 -4.07
CA GLY A 48 -4.64 12.09 -3.71
C GLY A 48 -3.69 12.12 -4.90
N LEU A 49 -3.64 11.05 -5.71
CA LEU A 49 -2.78 10.99 -6.92
C LEU A 49 -3.05 12.13 -7.91
N LEU A 50 -4.31 12.53 -8.08
CA LEU A 50 -4.71 13.61 -8.99
C LEU A 50 -4.43 15.01 -8.43
N THR A 51 -4.32 15.14 -7.11
CA THR A 51 -4.27 16.43 -6.39
C THR A 51 -2.91 16.66 -5.74
N ASN A 52 -2.87 16.69 -4.40
CA ASN A 52 -1.68 16.91 -3.58
C ASN A 52 -1.87 16.23 -2.21
N LYS A 53 -0.82 16.16 -1.39
CA LYS A 53 -0.88 15.46 -0.10
C LYS A 53 -1.92 15.99 0.87
N PHE A 54 -2.14 17.31 0.90
CA PHE A 54 -3.07 17.95 1.82
C PHE A 54 -4.53 17.75 1.39
N ILE A 55 -4.85 18.01 0.13
CA ILE A 55 -6.18 17.82 -0.45
C ILE A 55 -6.54 16.33 -0.40
N GLY A 56 -5.62 15.45 -0.79
CA GLY A 56 -5.83 14.00 -0.69
C GLY A 56 -6.12 13.56 0.74
N GLY A 57 -5.36 14.05 1.73
CA GLY A 57 -5.57 13.71 3.14
C GLY A 57 -6.91 14.21 3.69
N ILE A 58 -7.29 15.46 3.41
CA ILE A 58 -8.56 16.04 3.83
C ILE A 58 -9.73 15.32 3.15
N ALA A 59 -9.66 15.10 1.84
CA ALA A 59 -10.67 14.38 1.10
C ALA A 59 -10.83 12.94 1.62
N GLY A 60 -9.72 12.27 1.96
CA GLY A 60 -9.73 10.95 2.57
C GLY A 60 -10.43 10.92 3.92
N LEU A 61 -10.13 11.90 4.79
CA LEU A 61 -10.75 12.04 6.11
C LEU A 61 -12.27 12.25 6.00
N ILE A 62 -12.69 13.21 5.17
CA ILE A 62 -14.11 13.56 5.02
C ILE A 62 -14.86 12.42 4.32
N SER A 63 -14.29 11.86 3.25
CA SER A 63 -14.96 10.81 2.48
C SER A 63 -15.16 9.54 3.30
N ALA A 64 -14.12 9.09 4.02
CA ALA A 64 -14.23 7.95 4.92
C ALA A 64 -15.16 8.27 6.11
N GLY A 65 -15.11 9.48 6.66
CA GLY A 65 -15.97 9.89 7.78
C GLY A 65 -17.45 9.87 7.42
N ILE A 66 -17.85 10.58 6.37
CA ILE A 66 -19.24 10.63 5.90
C ILE A 66 -19.67 9.25 5.42
N GLY A 67 -18.84 8.58 4.61
CA GLY A 67 -19.13 7.26 4.05
C GLY A 67 -19.38 6.21 5.13
N MET A 68 -18.53 6.14 6.15
CA MET A 68 -18.68 5.21 7.26
C MET A 68 -19.87 5.54 8.16
N TYR A 69 -20.11 6.83 8.42
CA TYR A 69 -21.31 7.25 9.15
C TYR A 69 -22.59 6.78 8.44
N LEU A 70 -22.68 6.99 7.12
CA LEU A 70 -23.81 6.52 6.33
C LEU A 70 -23.91 5.00 6.32
N LYS A 71 -22.78 4.28 6.22
CA LYS A 71 -22.75 2.82 6.22
C LYS A 71 -23.15 2.20 7.57
N ILE A 72 -22.84 2.83 8.69
CA ILE A 72 -23.15 2.29 10.02
C ILE A 72 -24.57 2.69 10.47
N TYR A 73 -24.94 3.96 10.29
CA TYR A 73 -26.17 4.51 10.88
C TYR A 73 -27.33 4.69 9.90
N LYS A 74 -27.05 4.69 8.58
CA LYS A 74 -28.07 4.88 7.52
C LYS A 74 -27.89 3.87 6.38
N TYR A 75 -27.58 2.61 6.71
CA TYR A 75 -27.34 1.59 5.68
C TYR A 75 -28.61 1.31 4.88
N LYS A 76 -28.43 1.10 3.57
CA LYS A 76 -29.49 0.63 2.69
C LYS A 76 -29.33 -0.86 2.45
N LEU A 77 -30.31 -1.68 2.83
CA LEU A 77 -30.27 -3.10 2.53
C LEU A 77 -30.32 -3.32 1.01
N PRO A 78 -29.50 -4.24 0.48
CA PRO A 78 -29.55 -4.60 -0.94
C PRO A 78 -30.90 -5.22 -1.32
N ASN A 79 -31.44 -4.84 -2.49
CA ASN A 79 -32.67 -5.42 -3.01
C ASN A 79 -32.46 -6.90 -3.38
N MET A 80 -32.95 -7.81 -2.53
CA MET A 80 -32.85 -9.26 -2.71
C MET A 80 -34.18 -9.94 -2.36
N LYS A 81 -34.36 -11.19 -2.83
CA LYS A 81 -35.48 -12.04 -2.42
C LYS A 81 -35.49 -12.22 -0.89
N PRO A 82 -36.66 -12.29 -0.23
CA PRO A 82 -36.76 -12.36 1.24
C PRO A 82 -35.89 -13.45 1.88
N GLU A 83 -35.84 -14.64 1.28
CA GLU A 83 -35.03 -15.78 1.74
C GLU A 83 -33.54 -15.46 1.79
N LYS A 84 -32.99 -14.93 0.68
CA LYS A 84 -31.57 -14.54 0.58
C LYS A 84 -31.21 -13.34 1.45
N LEU A 85 -32.21 -12.52 1.78
CA LEU A 85 -32.04 -11.38 2.67
C LEU A 85 -31.95 -11.83 4.13
N ALA A 86 -32.79 -12.79 4.55
CA ALA A 86 -32.73 -13.39 5.87
C ALA A 86 -31.38 -14.06 6.16
N GLU A 87 -30.79 -14.75 5.18
CA GLU A 87 -29.45 -15.33 5.28
C GLU A 87 -28.32 -14.28 5.34
N PHE A 88 -28.55 -13.10 4.75
CA PHE A 88 -27.54 -12.04 4.64
C PHE A 88 -27.43 -11.20 5.91
N ILE A 89 -28.56 -10.96 6.60
CA ILE A 89 -28.64 -10.05 7.75
C ILE A 89 -27.62 -10.37 8.85
N PRO A 90 -27.48 -11.63 9.34
CA PRO A 90 -26.55 -11.92 10.44
C PRO A 90 -25.08 -11.61 10.09
N GLY A 91 -24.67 -11.95 8.87
CA GLY A 91 -23.32 -11.64 8.39
C GLY A 91 -23.09 -10.14 8.22
N PHE A 92 -24.11 -9.43 7.74
CA PHE A 92 -24.07 -7.98 7.58
C PHE A 92 -24.03 -7.25 8.93
N GLU A 93 -24.81 -7.67 9.93
CA GLU A 93 -24.80 -7.07 11.26
C GLU A 93 -23.45 -7.26 11.96
N ASN A 94 -22.86 -8.45 11.89
CA ASN A 94 -21.52 -8.70 12.42
C ASN A 94 -20.46 -7.83 11.74
N TYR A 95 -20.60 -7.64 10.43
CA TYR A 95 -19.73 -6.77 9.65
C TYR A 95 -19.88 -5.29 10.06
N ILE A 96 -21.11 -4.78 10.19
CA ILE A 96 -21.37 -3.41 10.67
C ILE A 96 -20.87 -3.21 12.10
N ALA A 97 -21.02 -4.19 12.99
CA ALA A 97 -20.46 -4.14 14.34
C ALA A 97 -18.93 -4.05 14.32
N THR A 98 -18.27 -4.81 13.44
CA THR A 98 -16.83 -4.72 13.23
C THR A 98 -16.42 -3.33 12.72
N LEU A 99 -17.12 -2.81 11.70
CA LEU A 99 -16.86 -1.48 11.16
C LEU A 99 -17.08 -0.37 12.17
N SER A 100 -18.12 -0.47 13.01
CA SER A 100 -18.39 0.47 14.10
C SER A 100 -17.24 0.51 15.10
N LYS A 101 -16.75 -0.66 15.53
CA LYS A 101 -15.59 -0.79 16.43
C LYS A 101 -14.33 -0.12 15.87
N TYR A 102 -14.09 -0.24 14.55
CA TYR A 102 -12.89 0.27 13.90
C TYR A 102 -13.11 1.58 13.11
N MET A 103 -14.22 2.28 13.33
CA MET A 103 -14.62 3.45 12.53
C MET A 103 -13.54 4.53 12.50
N ILE A 104 -13.02 4.93 13.67
CA ILE A 104 -11.98 5.95 13.77
C ILE A 104 -10.71 5.52 13.03
N ALA A 105 -10.31 4.25 13.17
CA ALA A 105 -9.14 3.72 12.49
C ALA A 105 -9.30 3.71 10.95
N ILE A 106 -10.51 3.44 10.44
CA ILE A 106 -10.83 3.51 9.00
C ILE A 106 -10.78 4.96 8.49
N ILE A 107 -11.25 5.93 9.28
CA ILE A 107 -11.18 7.36 8.92
C ILE A 107 -9.72 7.83 8.86
N ILE A 108 -8.92 7.46 9.86
CA ILE A 108 -7.48 7.74 9.89
C ILE A 108 -6.78 7.08 8.70
N LEU A 109 -7.15 5.83 8.38
CA LEU A 109 -6.65 5.14 7.20
C LEU A 109 -7.00 5.91 5.92
N GLY A 110 -8.25 6.36 5.76
CA GLY A 110 -8.67 7.16 4.62
C GLY A 110 -7.81 8.42 4.46
N ALA A 111 -7.60 9.15 5.55
CA ALA A 111 -6.73 10.33 5.56
C ALA A 111 -5.28 9.98 5.19
N ALA A 112 -4.72 8.92 5.77
CA ALA A 112 -3.36 8.47 5.50
C ALA A 112 -3.18 8.03 4.05
N VAL A 113 -4.12 7.24 3.50
CA VAL A 113 -4.11 6.79 2.11
C VAL A 113 -4.15 7.97 1.16
N GLY A 114 -5.05 8.93 1.37
CA GLY A 114 -5.14 10.13 0.55
C GLY A 114 -3.90 11.02 0.64
N PHE A 115 -3.31 11.15 1.83
CA PHE A 115 -2.07 11.92 2.03
C PHE A 115 -0.88 11.27 1.32
N ILE A 116 -0.69 9.96 1.52
CA ILE A 116 0.40 9.20 0.92
C ILE A 116 0.27 9.19 -0.61
N SER A 117 -0.92 8.90 -1.13
CA SER A 117 -1.13 8.90 -2.57
C SER A 117 -0.93 10.29 -3.16
N GLY A 118 -1.29 11.36 -2.44
CA GLY A 118 -0.95 12.73 -2.81
C GLY A 118 0.53 13.07 -2.79
N LEU A 119 1.31 12.52 -1.86
CA LEU A 119 2.78 12.61 -1.88
C LEU A 119 3.37 11.96 -3.14
N PHE A 120 2.86 10.80 -3.53
CA PHE A 120 3.27 10.14 -4.76
C PHE A 120 2.83 10.92 -6.00
N GLY A 121 1.60 11.44 -6.03
CA GLY A 121 1.09 12.30 -7.11
C GLY A 121 1.95 13.54 -7.34
N GLU A 122 2.32 14.24 -6.25
CA GLU A 122 3.26 15.39 -6.29
C GLU A 122 4.61 14.98 -6.89
N LYS A 123 5.19 13.86 -6.42
CA LYS A 123 6.48 13.36 -6.94
C LYS A 123 6.41 12.96 -8.40
N ILE A 124 5.33 12.30 -8.84
CA ILE A 124 5.13 11.89 -10.24
C ILE A 124 5.01 13.11 -11.15
N LYS A 125 4.20 14.11 -10.76
CA LYS A 125 4.02 15.35 -11.52
C LYS A 125 5.35 16.12 -11.65
N ASN A 126 6.14 16.15 -10.58
CA ASN A 126 7.46 16.78 -10.59
C ASN A 126 8.52 15.96 -11.37
N ARG A 127 8.30 14.65 -11.56
CA ARG A 127 9.15 13.76 -12.38
C ARG A 127 9.00 13.94 -13.88
N THR A 128 8.10 14.80 -14.35
CA THR A 128 7.98 15.14 -15.79
C THR A 128 9.25 15.73 -16.39
N LYS A 129 10.25 16.09 -15.56
CA LYS A 129 11.60 16.52 -15.97
C LYS A 129 12.64 15.39 -16.00
N GLU A 130 12.32 14.22 -15.45
CA GLU A 130 13.20 13.06 -15.31
C GLU A 130 12.45 11.77 -15.72
N PRO A 131 12.37 11.47 -17.03
CA PRO A 131 11.58 10.36 -17.54
C PRO A 131 12.05 9.02 -16.99
N ILE A 132 11.12 8.06 -16.92
CA ILE A 132 11.46 6.68 -16.56
C ILE A 132 12.33 6.12 -17.69
N THR A 133 13.56 5.73 -17.38
CA THR A 133 14.50 5.17 -18.36
C THR A 133 14.19 3.70 -18.64
N THR A 134 14.58 3.20 -19.81
CA THR A 134 14.47 1.78 -20.17
C THR A 134 15.14 0.89 -19.12
N ASN A 135 16.32 1.28 -18.63
CA ASN A 135 17.02 0.55 -17.58
C ASN A 135 16.18 0.45 -16.30
N MET A 136 15.53 1.53 -15.89
CA MET A 136 14.66 1.53 -14.71
C MET A 136 13.52 0.52 -14.83
N ILE A 137 12.90 0.44 -16.02
CA ILE A 137 11.83 -0.52 -16.30
C ILE A 137 12.37 -1.95 -16.22
N VAL A 138 13.51 -2.22 -16.88
CA VAL A 138 14.11 -3.56 -16.92
C VAL A 138 14.46 -4.04 -15.51
N TYR A 139 15.17 -3.24 -14.71
CA TYR A 139 15.51 -3.65 -13.34
C TYR A 139 14.29 -3.78 -12.44
N SER A 140 13.28 -2.91 -12.60
CA SER A 140 12.02 -3.06 -11.87
C SER A 140 11.32 -4.37 -12.23
N ALA A 141 11.29 -4.75 -13.51
CA ALA A 141 10.73 -6.02 -13.97
C ALA A 141 11.50 -7.23 -13.43
N ILE A 142 12.83 -7.16 -13.36
CA ILE A 142 13.67 -8.20 -12.73
C ILE A 142 13.32 -8.34 -11.24
N PHE A 143 13.16 -7.23 -10.50
CA PHE A 143 12.76 -7.30 -9.10
C PHE A 143 11.34 -7.84 -8.90
N VAL A 144 10.40 -7.52 -9.80
CA VAL A 144 9.05 -8.10 -9.81
C VAL A 144 9.12 -9.61 -10.00
N ALA A 145 9.85 -10.08 -11.02
CA ALA A 145 10.03 -11.50 -11.28
C ALA A 145 10.68 -12.22 -10.10
N LEU A 146 11.75 -11.62 -9.54
CA LEU A 146 12.45 -12.15 -8.38
C LEU A 146 11.53 -12.25 -7.16
N SER A 147 10.70 -11.22 -6.90
CA SER A 147 9.71 -11.23 -5.82
C SER A 147 8.75 -12.40 -5.92
N VAL A 148 8.18 -12.61 -7.12
CA VAL A 148 7.23 -13.70 -7.38
C VAL A 148 7.88 -15.07 -7.20
N VAL A 149 9.09 -15.27 -7.73
CA VAL A 149 9.81 -16.55 -7.64
C VAL A 149 10.26 -16.82 -6.20
N ILE A 150 10.91 -15.86 -5.54
CA ILE A 150 11.43 -16.04 -4.17
C ILE A 150 10.30 -16.21 -3.16
N ASN A 151 9.15 -15.55 -3.34
CA ASN A 151 8.01 -15.76 -2.45
C ASN A 151 7.49 -17.21 -2.47
N SER A 152 7.82 -17.97 -3.52
CA SER A 152 7.52 -19.40 -3.63
C SER A 152 8.47 -20.28 -2.81
N LEU A 153 9.65 -19.78 -2.47
CA LEU A 153 10.63 -20.48 -1.65
C LEU A 153 10.34 -20.18 -0.17
N ARG A 154 9.87 -21.20 0.57
CA ARG A 154 9.67 -21.13 2.01
C ARG A 154 10.66 -22.04 2.71
N VAL A 155 11.37 -21.50 3.71
CA VAL A 155 12.23 -22.27 4.59
C VAL A 155 11.57 -22.26 5.96
N GLY A 156 10.81 -23.33 6.26
CA GLY A 156 9.93 -23.37 7.43
C GLY A 156 8.85 -22.27 7.37
N GLU A 157 8.68 -21.53 8.46
CA GLU A 157 7.75 -20.38 8.53
C GLU A 157 8.33 -19.07 7.95
N ILE A 158 9.63 -19.06 7.59
CA ILE A 158 10.30 -17.89 7.04
C ILE A 158 10.00 -17.80 5.54
N SER A 159 9.51 -16.63 5.12
CA SER A 159 9.28 -16.30 3.73
C SER A 159 10.20 -15.15 3.33
N PHE A 160 10.84 -15.29 2.17
CA PHE A 160 11.73 -14.27 1.62
C PHE A 160 11.02 -13.33 0.63
N GLY A 161 9.69 -13.42 0.51
CA GLY A 161 8.93 -12.61 -0.45
C GLY A 161 9.05 -11.10 -0.24
N GLY A 162 9.32 -10.66 1.00
CA GLY A 162 9.53 -9.24 1.29
C GLY A 162 10.88 -8.71 0.80
N PHE A 163 11.90 -9.57 0.67
CA PHE A 163 13.28 -9.11 0.40
C PHE A 163 13.42 -8.41 -0.97
N PRO A 164 13.01 -9.00 -2.12
CA PRO A 164 13.18 -8.34 -3.43
C PRO A 164 12.43 -7.02 -3.53
N ILE A 165 11.26 -6.93 -2.89
CA ILE A 165 10.43 -5.73 -2.86
C ILE A 165 11.16 -4.61 -2.11
N ILE A 166 11.63 -4.87 -0.89
CA ILE A 166 12.36 -3.88 -0.09
C ILE A 166 13.67 -3.49 -0.79
N PHE A 167 14.40 -4.48 -1.32
CA PHE A 167 15.69 -4.25 -1.97
C PHE A 167 15.55 -3.39 -3.22
N SER A 168 14.49 -3.57 -4.00
CA SER A 168 14.18 -2.68 -5.14
C SER A 168 14.04 -1.21 -4.71
N GLY A 169 13.49 -0.95 -3.52
CA GLY A 169 13.43 0.39 -2.94
C GLY A 169 14.80 0.97 -2.63
N PHE A 170 15.70 0.19 -2.02
CA PHE A 170 17.07 0.61 -1.74
C PHE A 170 17.92 0.80 -3.00
N ALA A 171 17.78 -0.10 -3.99
CA ALA A 171 18.52 -0.04 -5.23
C ALA A 171 18.03 1.08 -6.17
N LEU A 172 16.73 1.14 -6.46
CA LEU A 172 16.15 2.00 -7.50
C LEU A 172 15.48 3.27 -6.92
N GLY A 173 15.26 3.31 -5.60
CA GLY A 173 14.62 4.42 -4.89
C GLY A 173 13.16 4.15 -4.53
N PRO A 174 12.55 5.02 -3.70
CA PRO A 174 11.27 4.76 -3.06
C PRO A 174 10.08 4.64 -4.03
N VAL A 175 10.09 5.40 -5.13
CA VAL A 175 9.03 5.32 -6.14
C VAL A 175 9.11 4.00 -6.90
N ALA A 176 10.32 3.54 -7.21
CA ALA A 176 10.54 2.26 -7.86
C ALA A 176 10.09 1.12 -6.95
N GLY A 177 10.51 1.14 -5.68
CA GLY A 177 10.10 0.16 -4.69
C GLY A 177 8.58 0.11 -4.51
N PHE A 178 7.91 1.26 -4.53
CA PHE A 178 6.46 1.34 -4.53
C PHE A 178 5.84 0.61 -5.72
N VAL A 179 6.30 0.91 -6.93
CA VAL A 179 5.79 0.29 -8.17
C VAL A 179 6.09 -1.21 -8.19
N VAL A 180 7.32 -1.61 -7.89
CA VAL A 180 7.74 -3.02 -7.85
C VAL A 180 6.89 -3.80 -6.85
N GLY A 181 6.68 -3.30 -5.63
CA GLY A 181 5.84 -3.97 -4.64
C GLY A 181 4.40 -4.15 -5.11
N GLY A 182 3.79 -3.08 -5.65
CA GLY A 182 2.42 -3.15 -6.16
C GLY A 182 2.26 -4.11 -7.35
N VAL A 183 3.16 -4.02 -8.34
CA VAL A 183 3.13 -4.91 -9.51
C VAL A 183 3.43 -6.36 -9.13
N ALA A 184 4.39 -6.60 -8.22
CA ALA A 184 4.70 -7.94 -7.74
C ALA A 184 3.52 -8.60 -7.01
N ASP A 185 2.70 -7.84 -6.28
CA ASP A 185 1.50 -8.36 -5.63
C ASP A 185 0.43 -8.77 -6.67
N ILE A 186 0.20 -7.92 -7.67
CA ILE A 186 -0.72 -8.20 -8.78
C ILE A 186 -0.27 -9.45 -9.55
N VAL A 187 0.99 -9.49 -9.98
CA VAL A 187 1.54 -10.61 -10.75
C VAL A 187 1.57 -11.88 -9.91
N GLY A 188 1.94 -11.78 -8.63
CA GLY A 188 1.92 -12.89 -7.69
C GLY A 188 0.52 -13.47 -7.53
N PHE A 189 -0.51 -12.63 -7.42
CA PHE A 189 -1.90 -13.05 -7.39
C PHE A 189 -2.34 -13.73 -8.70
N LEU A 190 -1.95 -13.21 -9.86
CA LEU A 190 -2.32 -13.81 -11.15
C LEU A 190 -1.72 -15.20 -11.35
N ILE A 191 -0.48 -15.41 -10.90
CA ILE A 191 0.21 -16.71 -11.03
C ILE A 191 -0.28 -17.69 -9.96
N ARG A 192 -0.54 -17.19 -8.75
CA ARG A 192 -0.98 -17.99 -7.61
C ARG A 192 -2.18 -17.31 -6.95
N PRO A 193 -3.37 -17.43 -7.55
CA PRO A 193 -4.58 -16.98 -6.89
C PRO A 193 -4.67 -17.77 -5.58
N SER A 194 -4.71 -17.04 -4.46
CA SER A 194 -4.85 -17.67 -3.15
C SER A 194 -6.12 -18.52 -3.20
N ALA A 195 -6.02 -19.82 -2.87
CA ALA A 195 -7.04 -20.84 -3.13
C ALA A 195 -8.46 -20.57 -2.56
N GLY A 196 -8.69 -19.44 -1.91
CA GLY A 196 -10.02 -18.93 -1.53
C GLY A 196 -10.09 -17.40 -1.34
N GLY A 197 -9.15 -16.63 -1.90
CA GLY A 197 -9.09 -15.17 -1.68
C GLY A 197 -9.31 -14.37 -2.97
N SER A 198 -10.31 -13.49 -2.97
CA SER A 198 -10.50 -12.49 -4.03
C SER A 198 -9.31 -11.51 -4.08
N PHE A 199 -8.99 -11.02 -5.29
CA PHE A 199 -8.02 -9.94 -5.46
C PHE A 199 -8.40 -8.74 -4.58
N ASN A 200 -7.45 -8.25 -3.78
CA ASN A 200 -7.71 -7.14 -2.89
C ASN A 200 -6.70 -6.00 -3.08
N PRO A 201 -7.14 -4.85 -3.64
CA PRO A 201 -6.28 -3.69 -3.86
C PRO A 201 -5.66 -3.12 -2.58
N LEU A 202 -6.24 -3.39 -1.40
CA LEU A 202 -5.63 -2.98 -0.13
C LEU A 202 -4.33 -3.73 0.15
N PHE A 203 -4.23 -5.02 -0.23
CA PHE A 203 -2.98 -5.77 -0.08
C PHE A 203 -1.93 -5.33 -1.10
N VAL A 204 -2.33 -4.99 -2.34
CA VAL A 204 -1.46 -4.35 -3.32
C VAL A 204 -0.83 -3.08 -2.75
N LEU A 205 -1.62 -2.24 -2.08
CA LEU A 205 -1.13 -1.04 -1.42
C LEU A 205 -0.14 -1.37 -0.29
N THR A 206 -0.41 -2.37 0.55
CA THR A 206 0.56 -2.78 1.59
C THR A 206 1.89 -3.26 1.00
N SER A 207 1.85 -3.99 -0.11
CA SER A 207 3.04 -4.47 -0.81
C SER A 207 3.84 -3.31 -1.42
N ALA A 208 3.16 -2.37 -2.08
CA ALA A 208 3.77 -1.16 -2.60
C ALA A 208 4.47 -0.35 -1.48
N LEU A 209 3.78 -0.13 -0.35
CA LEU A 209 4.38 0.57 0.79
C LEU A 209 5.54 -0.20 1.42
N THR A 210 5.55 -1.53 1.35
CA THR A 210 6.66 -2.36 1.83
C THR A 210 7.94 -2.09 1.03
N GLY A 211 7.84 -1.80 -0.27
CA GLY A 211 9.00 -1.40 -1.09
C GLY A 211 9.43 0.05 -0.89
N ALA A 212 8.53 0.93 -0.46
CA ALA A 212 8.81 2.36 -0.35
C ALA A 212 9.26 2.82 1.05
N ILE A 213 8.56 2.40 2.11
CA ILE A 213 8.76 2.92 3.47
C ILE A 213 10.18 2.66 3.99
N PRO A 214 10.75 1.43 3.90
CA PRO A 214 12.06 1.17 4.47
C PRO A 214 13.16 2.09 3.95
N VAL A 215 13.21 2.32 2.64
CA VAL A 215 14.20 3.21 2.03
C VAL A 215 13.91 4.68 2.33
N LEU A 216 12.63 5.09 2.44
CA LEU A 216 12.29 6.46 2.86
C LEU A 216 12.78 6.75 4.27
N VAL A 217 12.59 5.81 5.19
CA VAL A 217 13.09 5.92 6.57
C VAL A 217 14.61 5.98 6.60
N ALA A 218 15.30 5.11 5.85
CA ALA A 218 16.77 5.18 5.76
C ALA A 218 17.25 6.53 5.19
N GLN A 219 16.56 7.10 4.20
CA GLN A 219 16.85 8.44 3.67
C GLN A 219 16.61 9.55 4.70
N LEU A 220 15.55 9.45 5.51
CA LEU A 220 15.27 10.37 6.62
C LEU A 220 16.37 10.33 7.68
N LEU A 221 16.95 9.15 7.93
CA LEU A 221 18.15 8.95 8.77
C LEU A 221 19.46 9.38 8.08
N ARG A 222 19.37 10.11 6.96
CA ARG A 222 20.49 10.61 6.15
C ARG A 222 21.45 9.49 5.73
N ASP A 223 20.92 8.30 5.47
CA ASP A 223 21.73 7.21 4.90
C ASP A 223 22.06 7.49 3.44
N LYS A 224 23.29 7.18 3.03
CA LYS A 224 23.81 7.58 1.73
C LYS A 224 23.94 6.37 0.81
N TYR A 225 23.20 6.40 -0.28
CA TYR A 225 23.45 5.50 -1.40
C TYR A 225 24.88 5.74 -1.97
N PRO A 226 25.62 4.71 -2.42
CA PRO A 226 25.27 3.28 -2.40
C PRO A 226 25.59 2.57 -1.08
N ASN A 227 26.42 3.16 -0.22
CA ASN A 227 26.93 2.52 0.99
C ASN A 227 25.97 2.74 2.17
N TYR A 228 24.89 1.95 2.18
CA TYR A 228 23.91 1.99 3.25
C TYR A 228 24.47 1.44 4.57
N THR A 229 24.18 2.13 5.67
CA THR A 229 24.63 1.73 7.01
C THR A 229 23.67 0.67 7.57
N PHE A 230 24.20 -0.48 7.99
CA PHE A 230 23.39 -1.60 8.52
C PHE A 230 22.32 -1.18 9.52
N TRP A 231 22.68 -0.40 10.55
CA TRP A 231 21.71 0.01 11.57
C TRP A 231 20.58 0.90 11.01
N LYS A 232 20.88 1.77 10.04
CA LYS A 232 19.87 2.63 9.40
C LYS A 232 18.94 1.83 8.50
N VAL A 233 19.48 0.85 7.78
CA VAL A 233 18.71 -0.13 7.01
C VAL A 233 17.81 -0.94 7.93
N LEU A 234 18.34 -1.46 9.05
CA LEU A 234 17.59 -2.22 10.04
C LEU A 234 16.42 -1.43 10.60
N VAL A 235 16.65 -0.17 11.02
CA VAL A 235 15.58 0.72 11.51
C VAL A 235 14.54 1.00 10.42
N GLY A 236 14.99 1.21 9.18
CA GLY A 236 14.09 1.40 8.03
C GLY A 236 13.19 0.19 7.79
N ILE A 237 13.77 -1.00 7.73
CA ILE A 237 13.03 -2.25 7.55
C ILE A 237 12.11 -2.50 8.75
N PHE A 238 12.57 -2.26 9.97
CA PHE A 238 11.76 -2.38 11.17
C PHE A 238 10.49 -1.52 11.09
N ILE A 239 10.65 -0.23 10.84
CA ILE A 239 9.50 0.69 10.72
C ILE A 239 8.59 0.28 9.57
N GLY A 240 9.15 -0.05 8.40
CA GLY A 240 8.37 -0.50 7.25
C GLY A 240 7.56 -1.76 7.53
N GLN A 241 8.18 -2.79 8.09
CA GLN A 241 7.53 -4.07 8.38
C GLN A 241 6.53 -3.99 9.53
N MET A 242 6.78 -3.17 10.55
CA MET A 242 5.80 -2.91 11.60
C MET A 242 4.55 -2.25 11.03
N LEU A 243 4.72 -1.23 10.20
CA LEU A 243 3.59 -0.54 9.57
C LEU A 243 2.84 -1.45 8.60
N THR A 244 3.51 -2.08 7.65
CA THR A 244 2.83 -2.82 6.58
C THR A 244 2.41 -4.22 7.03
N SER A 245 3.33 -5.04 7.52
CA SER A 245 3.07 -6.44 7.82
C SER A 245 2.37 -6.67 9.16
N VAL A 246 2.70 -5.90 10.19
CA VAL A 246 2.17 -6.13 11.55
C VAL A 246 0.88 -5.35 11.81
N ILE A 247 0.74 -4.16 11.24
CA ILE A 247 -0.44 -3.31 11.46
C ILE A 247 -1.39 -3.37 10.26
N MET A 248 -0.97 -2.92 9.07
CA MET A 248 -1.89 -2.75 7.93
C MET A 248 -2.50 -4.07 7.45
N VAL A 249 -1.70 -5.13 7.27
CA VAL A 249 -2.21 -6.42 6.78
C VAL A 249 -3.26 -7.03 7.71
N PRO A 250 -3.02 -7.19 9.04
CA PRO A 250 -4.04 -7.65 9.98
C PRO A 250 -5.26 -6.74 10.08
N PHE A 251 -5.05 -5.42 10.00
CA PHE A 251 -6.14 -4.45 10.02
C PHE A 251 -7.06 -4.58 8.80
N PHE A 252 -6.48 -4.67 7.61
CA PHE A 252 -7.22 -4.90 6.37
C PHE A 252 -7.96 -6.22 6.41
N ARG A 253 -7.33 -7.28 6.95
CA ARG A 253 -8.02 -8.56 7.15
C ARG A 253 -9.29 -8.42 8.01
N VAL A 254 -9.24 -7.66 9.10
CA VAL A 254 -10.43 -7.41 9.95
C VAL A 254 -11.50 -6.60 9.21
N ILE A 255 -11.10 -5.58 8.44
CA ILE A 255 -12.04 -4.79 7.65
C ILE A 255 -12.69 -5.61 6.54
N LEU A 256 -11.97 -6.59 5.97
CA LEU A 256 -12.44 -7.34 4.81
C LEU A 256 -13.29 -8.55 5.20
N PHE A 257 -12.87 -9.28 6.23
CA PHE A 257 -13.48 -10.56 6.59
C PHE A 257 -14.26 -10.51 7.91
N GLY A 258 -14.24 -9.38 8.61
CA GLY A 258 -14.91 -9.20 9.89
C GLY A 258 -14.21 -9.88 11.07
N GLY A 259 -14.75 -9.66 12.27
CA GLY A 259 -14.34 -10.35 13.49
C GLY A 259 -13.17 -9.69 14.24
N ASN A 260 -12.87 -10.21 15.43
CA ASN A 260 -11.87 -9.65 16.35
C ASN A 260 -10.49 -10.31 16.20
N THR A 261 -10.02 -10.51 14.98
CA THR A 261 -8.79 -11.28 14.71
C THR A 261 -7.52 -10.44 14.64
N PHE A 262 -7.61 -9.13 14.86
CA PHE A 262 -6.47 -8.20 14.71
C PHE A 262 -5.28 -8.64 15.56
N ILE A 263 -5.48 -8.81 16.88
CA ILE A 263 -4.41 -9.12 17.84
C ILE A 263 -3.72 -10.45 17.47
N TYR A 264 -4.50 -11.45 17.07
CA TYR A 264 -3.97 -12.75 16.67
C TYR A 264 -3.07 -12.66 15.44
N PHE A 265 -3.54 -12.05 14.35
CA PHE A 265 -2.75 -11.93 13.12
C PHE A 265 -1.59 -10.94 13.25
N ALA A 266 -1.76 -9.86 14.02
CA ALA A 266 -0.68 -8.92 14.33
C ALA A 266 0.40 -9.59 15.17
N GLY A 267 0.04 -10.34 16.21
CA GLY A 267 1.00 -11.11 17.02
C GLY A 267 1.77 -12.13 16.19
N LYS A 268 1.08 -12.90 15.34
CA LYS A 268 1.73 -13.85 14.42
C LYS A 268 2.68 -13.16 13.44
N ALA A 269 2.26 -12.03 12.87
CA ALA A 269 3.11 -11.24 11.99
C ALA A 269 4.33 -10.69 12.75
N PHE A 270 4.15 -10.18 13.97
CA PHE A 270 5.23 -9.65 14.79
C PHE A 270 6.32 -10.69 15.06
N VAL A 271 5.93 -11.90 15.50
CA VAL A 271 6.86 -13.02 15.75
C VAL A 271 7.67 -13.36 14.49
N LYS A 272 7.01 -13.41 13.33
CA LYS A 272 7.69 -13.62 12.05
C LYS A 272 8.71 -12.52 11.73
N GLN A 273 8.36 -11.27 12.02
CA GLN A 273 9.20 -10.11 11.72
C GLN A 273 10.43 -10.00 12.64
N ILE A 274 10.38 -10.52 13.86
CA ILE A 274 11.57 -10.61 14.73
C ILE A 274 12.73 -11.30 14.02
N VAL A 275 12.44 -12.34 13.23
CA VAL A 275 13.45 -13.10 12.48
C VAL A 275 13.69 -12.48 11.10
N SER A 276 12.63 -12.07 10.40
CA SER A 276 12.75 -11.61 9.01
C SER A 276 13.44 -10.25 8.88
N ILE A 277 13.20 -9.31 9.80
CA ILE A 277 13.79 -7.96 9.76
C ILE A 277 15.33 -7.99 9.79
N PRO A 278 16.01 -8.64 10.76
CA PRO A 278 17.47 -8.67 10.79
C PRO A 278 18.04 -9.41 9.57
N ILE A 279 17.41 -10.49 9.12
CA ILE A 279 17.82 -11.21 7.91
C ILE A 279 17.76 -10.30 6.69
N TYR A 280 16.66 -9.58 6.50
CA TYR A 280 16.52 -8.65 5.37
C TYR A 280 17.54 -7.51 5.45
N ALA A 281 17.85 -7.00 6.64
CA ALA A 281 18.86 -5.96 6.81
C ALA A 281 20.25 -6.44 6.38
N VAL A 282 20.67 -7.63 6.83
CA VAL A 282 21.94 -8.25 6.44
C VAL A 282 21.97 -8.48 4.93
N LEU A 283 20.91 -9.09 4.37
CA LEU A 283 20.85 -9.35 2.93
C LEU A 283 20.95 -8.07 2.12
N ILE A 284 20.25 -7.00 2.51
CA ILE A 284 20.28 -5.72 1.76
C ILE A 284 21.66 -5.08 1.81
N THR A 285 22.34 -5.08 2.95
CA THR A 285 23.70 -4.51 3.04
C THR A 285 24.71 -5.37 2.30
N SER A 286 24.73 -6.68 2.51
CA SER A 286 25.73 -7.57 1.93
C SER A 286 25.55 -7.75 0.42
N VAL A 287 24.31 -7.96 -0.05
CA VAL A 287 24.02 -8.05 -1.49
C VAL A 287 24.21 -6.70 -2.16
N GLY A 288 23.85 -5.60 -1.49
CA GLY A 288 24.09 -4.25 -1.96
C GLY A 288 25.57 -3.99 -2.23
N GLU A 289 26.46 -4.28 -1.28
CA GLU A 289 27.91 -4.08 -1.42
C GLU A 289 28.52 -4.80 -2.63
N VAL A 290 28.00 -5.99 -2.97
CA VAL A 290 28.45 -6.76 -4.14
C VAL A 290 27.84 -6.20 -5.42
N LEU A 291 26.51 -6.02 -5.46
CA LEU A 291 25.82 -5.60 -6.67
C LEU A 291 26.13 -4.16 -7.06
N TYR A 292 26.36 -3.25 -6.12
CA TYR A 292 26.71 -1.85 -6.41
C TYR A 292 28.09 -1.69 -7.06
N LYS A 293 28.95 -2.73 -7.01
CA LYS A 293 30.23 -2.76 -7.74
C LYS A 293 30.07 -3.18 -9.20
N VAL A 294 29.03 -3.94 -9.51
CA VAL A 294 28.79 -4.51 -10.84
C VAL A 294 27.74 -3.70 -11.61
N ILE A 295 26.73 -3.19 -10.90
CA ILE A 295 25.59 -2.46 -11.47
C ILE A 295 25.55 -1.05 -10.89
N ASP A 296 25.66 -0.05 -11.75
CA ASP A 296 25.50 1.36 -11.35
C ASP A 296 24.01 1.74 -11.27
N PHE A 297 23.35 1.34 -10.18
CA PHE A 297 21.98 1.83 -9.90
C PHE A 297 21.95 3.35 -9.63
N GLY A 298 23.10 4.01 -9.42
CA GLY A 298 23.19 5.45 -9.23
C GLY A 298 22.78 6.22 -10.48
N THR A 299 23.25 5.79 -11.65
CA THR A 299 22.86 6.34 -12.96
C THR A 299 21.42 5.99 -13.34
N ILE A 300 20.88 4.88 -12.83
CA ILE A 300 19.48 4.49 -13.05
C ILE A 300 18.53 5.33 -12.18
N ARG A 301 18.93 5.59 -10.93
CA ARG A 301 18.17 6.35 -9.93
C ARG A 301 18.15 7.85 -10.22
N ARG A 302 19.30 8.40 -10.62
CA ARG A 302 19.44 9.76 -11.13
C ARG A 302 19.21 9.70 -12.63
N SER A 303 17.95 9.82 -13.07
CA SER A 303 17.67 10.14 -14.47
C SER A 303 18.31 11.52 -14.73
N LYS A 304 19.58 11.54 -15.12
CA LYS A 304 20.32 12.77 -15.36
C LYS A 304 19.60 13.55 -16.45
N ALA A 305 19.19 14.76 -16.11
CA ALA A 305 19.19 15.86 -17.04
C ALA A 305 20.60 15.96 -17.65
N HIS A 306 20.69 15.65 -18.94
CA HIS A 306 21.59 16.38 -19.82
C HIS A 306 20.85 17.63 -20.29
#